data_AF-A0A6V7YD50-F1
#
_entry.id   AF-A0A6V7YD50-F1
#
_cell.length_a   1.000
_cell.length_b   1.000
_cell.length_c   1.000
_cell.angle_alpha   90.00
_cell.angle_beta   90.00
_cell.angle_gamma   90.00
#
_symmetry.space_group_name_H-M   'P 1'
#
loop_
_entity.id
_entity.type
_entity.pdbx_description
1 polymer ?
#
loop_
_entity_poly.entity_id
_entity_poly.type
_entity_poly.pdbx_seq_one_letter_code
_entity_poly.pdbx_strand_id
1 'polypeptide(L)'
;MYFLPPEVQLDIFKYLDFNQLISIQQANGYYKNFIYEFENQLARKEFDVIRLLYDNKDHYTFKLEPKFYEFQLSEQLEKSGKLV
;
A
#
# COMPACT_ATOMS: atom_id res chain seq x y z
N MET A 1 7.32 -14.23 -12.93
CA MET A 1 8.67 -13.66 -12.78
C MET A 1 9.64 -14.54 -11.99
N TYR A 2 9.22 -15.67 -11.41
CA TYR A 2 10.04 -16.53 -10.54
C TYR A 2 11.41 -17.00 -11.06
N PHE A 3 11.60 -17.04 -12.38
CA PHE A 3 12.87 -17.45 -12.99
C PHE A 3 13.83 -16.27 -13.23
N LEU A 4 13.40 -15.03 -12.95
CA LEU A 4 14.23 -13.84 -13.10
C LEU A 4 15.06 -13.61 -11.83
N PRO A 5 16.29 -13.08 -11.96
CA PRO A 5 17.06 -12.63 -10.80
C PRO A 5 16.30 -11.57 -9.98
N PRO A 6 16.49 -11.52 -8.65
CA PRO A 6 15.86 -10.52 -7.79
C PRO A 6 16.02 -9.08 -8.28
N GLU A 7 17.19 -8.71 -8.79
CA GLU A 7 17.49 -7.36 -9.28
C GLU A 7 16.59 -6.98 -10.47
N VAL A 8 16.37 -7.92 -11.38
CA VAL A 8 15.50 -7.72 -12.55
C VAL A 8 14.04 -7.64 -12.11
N GLN A 9 13.64 -8.45 -11.12
CA GLN A 9 12.28 -8.39 -10.56
C GLN A 9 12.02 -7.03 -9.89
N LEU A 10 13.00 -6.54 -9.12
CA LEU A 10 12.95 -5.25 -8.47
C LEU A 10 12.86 -4.11 -9.49
N ASP A 11 13.66 -4.16 -10.56
CA ASP A 11 13.61 -3.15 -11.62
C ASP A 11 12.25 -3.11 -12.30
N ILE A 12 11.60 -4.24 -12.54
CA ILE A 12 10.22 -4.28 -13.04
C ILE A 12 9.27 -3.59 -12.05
N PHE A 13 9.39 -3.89 -10.75
CA PHE A 13 8.51 -3.34 -9.72
C PHE A 13 8.65 -1.83 -9.53
N LYS A 14 9.81 -1.22 -9.84
CA LYS A 14 9.97 0.25 -9.83
C LYS A 14 9.09 0.99 -10.84
N TYR A 15 8.61 0.32 -11.88
CA TYR A 15 7.75 0.91 -12.91
C TYR A 15 6.25 0.68 -12.67
N LEU A 16 5.89 -0.08 -11.64
CA LEU A 16 4.50 -0.34 -11.31
C LEU A 16 3.92 0.80 -10.49
N ASP A 17 2.64 1.10 -10.73
CA ASP A 17 1.91 2.01 -9.85
C ASP A 17 1.55 1.32 -8.52
N PHE A 18 1.06 2.12 -7.57
CA PHE A 18 0.73 1.64 -6.22
C PHE A 18 -0.36 0.56 -6.21
N ASN A 19 -1.39 0.68 -7.06
CA ASN A 19 -2.48 -0.28 -7.12
C ASN A 19 -1.98 -1.62 -7.68
N GLN A 20 -1.10 -1.57 -8.68
CA GLN A 20 -0.45 -2.75 -9.24
C GLN A 20 0.44 -3.45 -8.22
N LEU A 21 1.26 -2.69 -7.46
CA LEU A 21 2.10 -3.25 -6.40
C LEU A 21 1.27 -3.92 -5.29
N ILE A 22 0.19 -3.28 -4.83
CA ILE A 22 -0.71 -3.87 -3.83
C ILE A 22 -1.35 -5.14 -4.36
N SER A 23 -1.83 -5.12 -5.60
CA SER A 23 -2.47 -6.29 -6.21
C SER A 23 -1.53 -7.49 -6.24
N ILE A 24 -0.25 -7.26 -6.56
CA ILE A 24 0.79 -8.31 -6.57
C ILE A 24 1.07 -8.84 -5.15
N GLN A 25 1.16 -7.97 -4.14
CA GLN A 25 1.34 -8.37 -2.75
C GLN A 25 0.18 -9.23 -2.24
N GLN A 26 -1.06 -8.89 -2.59
CA GLN A 26 -2.25 -9.61 -2.14
C GLN A 26 -2.42 -10.95 -2.86
N ALA A 27 -2.07 -11.01 -4.14
CA ALA A 27 -2.23 -12.21 -4.95
C ALA A 27 -1.20 -13.29 -4.63
N ASN A 28 -0.06 -12.94 -4.03
CA ASN A 28 1.06 -13.88 -3.92
C ASN A 28 1.98 -13.65 -2.72
N GLY A 29 2.14 -14.67 -1.87
CA GLY A 29 2.99 -14.62 -0.69
C GLY A 29 4.49 -14.45 -0.97
N TYR A 30 5.01 -14.99 -2.09
CA TYR A 30 6.40 -14.76 -2.49
C TYR A 30 6.62 -13.28 -2.83
N TYR A 31 5.77 -12.70 -3.69
CA TYR A 31 5.94 -11.29 -4.06
C TYR A 31 5.61 -10.35 -2.89
N LYS A 32 4.72 -10.73 -1.97
CA LYS A 32 4.52 -10.01 -0.70
C LYS A 32 5.83 -9.89 0.07
N ASN A 33 6.49 -11.02 0.32
CA ASN A 33 7.75 -11.04 1.05
C ASN A 33 8.87 -10.31 0.30
N PHE A 34 8.94 -10.49 -1.03
CA PHE A 34 9.89 -9.79 -1.89
C PHE A 34 9.73 -8.26 -1.80
N ILE A 35 8.50 -7.76 -1.98
CA ILE A 35 8.25 -6.31 -1.94
C ILE A 35 8.53 -5.73 -0.54
N TYR A 36 8.30 -6.51 0.51
CA TYR A 36 8.66 -6.14 1.88
C TYR A 36 10.19 -6.05 2.08
N GLU A 37 10.95 -7.04 1.59
CA GLU A 37 12.41 -7.05 1.67
C GLU A 37 13.05 -5.85 0.96
N PHE A 38 12.51 -5.48 -0.19
CA PHE A 38 13.03 -4.37 -1.01
C PHE A 38 12.25 -3.05 -0.84
N GLU A 39 11.46 -2.90 0.23
CA GLU A 39 10.57 -1.75 0.44
C GLU A 39 11.28 -0.40 0.34
N ASN A 40 12.50 -0.30 0.90
CA ASN A 40 13.31 0.93 0.88
C ASN A 40 13.93 1.24 -0.50
N GLN A 41 13.91 0.29 -1.43
CA GLN A 41 14.48 0.43 -2.78
C GLN A 41 13.40 0.67 -3.84
N LEU A 42 12.14 0.44 -3.50
CA LEU A 42 11.00 0.79 -4.34
C LEU A 42 10.70 2.27 -4.11
N ALA A 43 10.75 3.05 -5.20
CA ALA A 43 10.40 4.47 -5.14
C ALA A 43 8.90 4.61 -4.84
N ARG A 44 8.56 4.68 -3.55
CA ARG A 44 7.21 5.03 -3.12
C ARG A 44 7.10 6.53 -3.11
N LYS A 45 5.99 7.04 -3.65
CA LYS A 45 5.61 8.43 -3.45
C LYS A 45 5.38 8.62 -1.96
N GLU A 46 6.22 9.41 -1.31
CA GLU A 46 5.96 9.84 0.06
C GLU A 46 4.69 10.67 0.05
N PHE A 47 3.73 10.29 0.90
CA PHE A 47 2.53 11.06 1.12
C PHE A 47 2.69 11.79 2.44
N ASP A 48 2.71 13.12 2.41
CA ASP A 48 2.75 13.92 3.64
C ASP A 48 1.41 13.86 4.39
N VAL A 49 0.32 13.58 3.66
CA VAL A 49 -1.04 13.70 4.15
C VAL A 49 -1.97 12.65 3.54
N ILE A 50 -2.75 11.97 4.37
CA ILE A 50 -3.95 11.24 3.95
C ILE A 50 -5.18 12.06 4.33
N ARG A 51 -6.12 12.24 3.39
CA ARG A 51 -7.42 12.88 3.62
C ARG A 51 -8.54 11.86 3.45
N LEU A 52 -9.33 11.66 4.49
CA LEU A 52 -10.58 10.90 4.40
C LEU A 52 -11.73 11.89 4.20
N LEU A 53 -12.57 11.62 3.20
CA LEU A 53 -13.76 12.42 2.87
C LEU A 53 -15.00 11.66 3.34
N TYR A 54 -15.74 12.22 4.29
CA TYR A 54 -17.08 11.74 4.65
C TYR A 54 -18.10 12.81 4.28
N ASP A 55 -19.05 12.43 3.41
CA ASP A 55 -20.20 13.24 2.98
C ASP A 55 -19.88 14.70 2.59
N ASN A 56 -18.75 14.91 1.91
CA ASN A 56 -18.28 16.21 1.41
C ASN A 56 -18.14 17.36 2.44
N LYS A 57 -18.23 17.08 3.74
CA LYS A 57 -18.28 18.13 4.78
C LYS A 57 -17.19 18.01 5.84
N ASP A 58 -16.76 16.80 6.16
CA ASP A 58 -15.75 16.58 7.19
C ASP A 58 -14.42 16.08 6.60
N HIS A 59 -13.35 16.82 6.89
CA HIS A 59 -11.98 16.51 6.48
C HIS A 59 -11.17 16.02 7.68
N TYR A 60 -10.97 14.72 7.79
CA TYR A 60 -9.93 14.20 8.68
C TYR A 60 -8.61 14.21 7.92
N THR A 61 -7.74 15.15 8.30
CA THR A 61 -6.39 15.29 7.74
C THR A 61 -5.40 14.64 8.71
N PHE A 62 -4.82 13.53 8.28
CA PHE A 62 -3.76 12.87 9.03
C PHE A 62 -2.43 13.29 8.44
N LYS A 63 -1.63 14.00 9.23
CA LYS A 63 -0.21 14.22 8.91
C LYS A 63 0.52 12.92 9.22
N LEU A 64 1.13 12.33 8.19
CA LEU A 64 1.94 11.14 8.38
C LEU A 64 3.31 11.58 8.90
N GLU A 65 3.66 11.15 10.12
CA GLU A 65 5.06 11.08 10.53
C GLU A 65 5.70 9.86 9.83
N PRO A 66 7.00 9.86 9.53
CA PRO A 66 7.68 8.72 8.92
C PRO A 66 7.85 7.55 9.92
N LYS A 67 6.73 7.02 10.42
CA LYS A 67 6.64 5.82 11.25
C LYS A 67 5.83 4.80 10.46
N PHE A 68 6.17 3.52 10.61
CA PHE A 68 5.33 2.43 10.11
C PHE A 68 3.95 2.55 10.75
N TYR A 69 2.95 2.89 9.94
CA TYR A 69 1.56 2.84 10.35
C TYR A 69 1.02 1.48 9.94
N GLU A 70 0.88 0.57 10.90
CA GLU A 70 -0.07 -0.52 10.76
C GLU A 70 -1.46 0.09 10.78
N PHE A 71 -1.98 0.42 9.61
CA PHE A 71 -3.39 0.71 9.44
C PHE A 71 -4.15 -0.60 9.66
N GLN A 72 -4.46 -0.93 10.91
CA GLN A 72 -5.57 -1.81 11.18
C GLN A 72 -6.80 -1.07 10.68
N LEU A 73 -7.38 -1.52 9.55
CA LEU A 73 -8.73 -1.14 9.20
C LEU A 73 -9.58 -1.42 10.43
N SER A 74 -9.93 -0.36 11.17
CA SER A 74 -10.70 -0.51 12.39
C SER A 74 -12.03 -1.18 12.04
N GLU A 75 -12.64 -1.88 13.00
CA GLU A 75 -13.99 -2.47 12.87
C GLU A 75 -15.03 -1.48 12.29
N GLN A 76 -14.78 -0.17 12.38
CA GLN A 76 -15.63 0.87 11.81
C GLN A 76 -15.68 0.84 10.27
N LEU A 77 -14.60 0.45 9.58
CA LEU A 77 -14.60 0.27 8.12
C LEU A 77 -15.20 -1.08 7.71
N GLU A 78 -15.10 -2.13 8.54
CA GLU A 78 -15.80 -3.40 8.29
C GLU A 78 -17.32 -3.24 8.45
N LYS A 79 -17.78 -2.40 9.39
CA LYS A 79 -19.21 -2.10 9.55
C LYS A 79 -19.80 -1.30 8.39
N SER A 80 -19.03 -0.41 7.75
CA SER A 80 -19.52 0.35 6.59
C SER A 80 -19.56 -0.46 5.29
N GLY A 81 -18.92 -1.63 5.24
CA GLY A 81 -19.04 -2.61 4.14
C GLY A 81 -20.31 -3.47 4.17
N LYS A 82 -21.16 -3.34 5.20
CA LYS A 82 -22.49 -3.98 5.27
C LYS A 82 -23.58 -2.92 5.19
N LEU A 83 -23.78 -2.36 3.99
CA LEU A 83 -25.03 -1.67 3.65
C LEU A 83 -26.04 -2.70 3.15
N VAL A 84 -26.94 -3.13 4.04
CA VAL A 84 -28.33 -3.46 3.70
C VAL A 84 -29.18 -2.30 4.17
#